data_AF-A0A0A9HIY9-F1
#
_entry.id   AF-A0A0A9HIY9-F1
#
_cell.length_a   1.000
_cell.length_b   1.000
_cell.length_c   1.000
_cell.angle_alpha   90.00
_cell.angle_beta   90.00
_cell.angle_gamma   90.00
#
_symmetry.space_group_name_H-M   'P 1'
#
loop_
_entity.id
_entity.type
_entity.pdbx_description
1 polymer ?
#
loop_
_entity_poly.entity_id
_entity_poly.type
_entity_poly.pdbx_seq_one_letter_code
_entity_poly.pdbx_strand_id
1 'polypeptide(L)'
;MQELAQRRPGAGAALKVTALVSTASHHPLELQLVHENLSNFATETRVPFQFAVFNLDTMNPTELLAIAGGDAIAVHLPVGSVHAPVVPSILHLVRRLGAKLVVSVDRSCDRSELPFAAHLLQALQSCVFLLESLDAVGTDSNVAGKIERFLIQPRIQSCVVKRYRAAAAGDKTPPWRTMVASAGFVPVQASSFAEAQAESLLKKVPVRGFRVEKRAGSLVLHWQRGELASVTAWRC
;
A
#
# COMPACT_ATOMS: atom_id res chain seq x y z
N MET A 1 2.02 -15.80 -5.60
CA MET A 1 1.79 -17.27 -5.71
C MET A 1 2.44 -17.84 -6.96
N GLN A 2 2.16 -17.35 -8.17
CA GLN A 2 2.81 -17.84 -9.41
C GLN A 2 4.35 -17.90 -9.33
N GLU A 3 5.01 -16.82 -8.90
CA GLU A 3 6.47 -16.81 -8.69
C GLU A 3 6.95 -17.85 -7.67
N LEU A 4 6.15 -18.10 -6.62
CA LEU A 4 6.48 -19.13 -5.62
C LEU A 4 6.35 -20.52 -6.23
N ALA A 5 5.30 -20.78 -7.01
CA ALA A 5 5.10 -22.05 -7.70
C ALA A 5 6.26 -22.37 -8.68
N GLN A 6 6.73 -21.35 -9.41
CA GLN A 6 7.84 -21.51 -10.36
C GLN A 6 9.18 -21.78 -9.69
N ARG A 7 9.43 -21.17 -8.51
CA ARG A 7 10.69 -21.35 -7.77
C ARG A 7 10.82 -22.72 -7.10
N ARG A 8 9.79 -23.58 -7.16
CA ARG A 8 9.71 -24.89 -6.49
C ARG A 8 10.31 -24.80 -5.09
N PRO A 9 9.60 -24.16 -4.14
CA PRO A 9 10.09 -24.05 -2.79
C PRO A 9 10.43 -25.47 -2.31
N GLY A 10 11.52 -25.66 -1.57
CA GLY A 10 11.84 -26.95 -0.96
C GLY A 10 10.60 -27.52 -0.27
N ALA A 11 10.44 -28.85 -0.28
CA ALA A 11 9.27 -29.53 0.28
C ALA A 11 8.96 -29.00 1.69
N GLY A 12 7.93 -28.16 1.83
CA GLY A 12 7.50 -27.60 3.13
C GLY A 12 7.22 -26.10 3.20
N ALA A 13 7.54 -25.27 2.19
CA ALA A 13 7.20 -23.84 2.29
C ALA A 13 5.72 -23.57 1.95
N ALA A 14 4.96 -23.11 2.95
CA ALA A 14 3.58 -22.64 2.79
C ALA A 14 3.53 -21.11 2.71
N LEU A 15 2.64 -20.57 1.88
CA LEU A 15 2.32 -19.15 1.86
C LEU A 15 1.21 -18.86 2.88
N LYS A 16 1.53 -18.10 3.93
CA LYS A 16 0.54 -17.58 4.87
C LYS A 16 0.29 -16.10 4.57
N VAL A 17 -0.96 -15.71 4.42
CA VAL A 17 -1.37 -14.31 4.25
C VAL A 17 -2.25 -13.91 5.42
N THR A 18 -1.81 -12.91 6.17
CA THR A 18 -2.57 -12.34 7.28
C THR A 18 -3.02 -10.93 6.94
N ALA A 19 -4.33 -10.72 6.88
CA ALA A 19 -4.90 -9.40 6.67
C ALA A 19 -5.25 -8.76 8.02
N LEU A 20 -4.66 -7.60 8.30
CA LEU A 20 -5.06 -6.75 9.41
C LEU A 20 -6.05 -5.71 8.90
N VAL A 21 -7.28 -5.76 9.37
CA VAL A 21 -8.39 -4.94 8.84
C VAL A 21 -9.08 -4.19 9.98
N SER A 22 -9.51 -2.96 9.74
CA SER A 22 -10.45 -2.28 10.64
C SER A 22 -11.87 -2.57 10.18
N THR A 23 -12.75 -2.96 11.10
CA THR A 23 -14.17 -3.26 10.80
C THR A 23 -14.94 -2.05 10.29
N ALA A 24 -14.44 -0.83 10.53
CA ALA A 24 -14.99 0.39 9.97
C ALA A 24 -14.71 0.57 8.46
N SER A 25 -13.77 -0.20 7.90
CA SER A 25 -13.22 0.02 6.55
C SER A 25 -13.47 -1.11 5.56
N HIS A 26 -13.83 -2.31 6.02
CA HIS A 26 -13.99 -3.48 5.14
C HIS A 26 -15.27 -4.26 5.47
N HIS A 27 -16.05 -4.55 4.44
CA HIS A 27 -17.26 -5.35 4.58
C HIS A 27 -16.90 -6.84 4.67
N PRO A 28 -17.51 -7.65 5.57
CA PRO A 28 -17.18 -9.07 5.73
C PRO A 28 -17.21 -9.88 4.43
N LEU A 29 -18.18 -9.58 3.55
CA LEU A 29 -18.30 -10.19 2.22
C LEU A 29 -17.05 -9.98 1.34
N GLU A 30 -16.42 -8.80 1.38
CA GLU A 30 -15.22 -8.54 0.58
C GLU A 30 -14.07 -9.43 1.02
N LEU A 31 -13.92 -9.64 2.33
CA LEU A 31 -12.87 -10.48 2.90
C LEU A 31 -13.10 -11.96 2.59
N GLN A 32 -14.36 -12.40 2.59
CA GLN A 32 -14.72 -13.75 2.16
C GLN A 32 -14.38 -13.97 0.68
N LEU A 33 -14.76 -13.04 -0.20
CA LEU A 33 -14.44 -13.12 -1.62
C LEU A 33 -12.92 -13.10 -1.88
N VAL A 34 -12.17 -12.28 -1.14
CA VAL A 34 -10.70 -12.28 -1.21
C VAL A 34 -10.14 -13.63 -0.78
N HIS A 35 -10.63 -14.20 0.32
CA HIS A 35 -10.19 -15.50 0.79
C HIS A 35 -10.47 -16.60 -0.23
N GLU A 36 -11.69 -16.70 -0.75
CA GLU A 36 -12.09 -17.70 -1.76
C GLU A 36 -11.22 -17.60 -3.02
N ASN A 37 -11.05 -16.38 -3.56
CA ASN A 37 -10.24 -16.16 -4.75
C ASN A 37 -8.77 -16.55 -4.55
N LEU A 38 -8.18 -16.18 -3.41
CA LEU A 38 -6.78 -16.54 -3.10
C LEU A 38 -6.59 -18.04 -2.88
N SER A 39 -7.55 -18.71 -2.21
CA SER A 39 -7.52 -20.15 -1.98
C SER A 39 -7.70 -20.96 -3.26
N ASN A 40 -8.60 -20.54 -4.15
CA ASN A 40 -8.78 -21.15 -5.46
C ASN A 40 -7.48 -21.02 -6.29
N PHE A 41 -6.91 -19.82 -6.35
CA PHE A 41 -5.66 -19.59 -7.08
C PHE A 41 -4.46 -20.35 -6.49
N ALA A 42 -4.39 -20.50 -5.17
CA ALA A 42 -3.37 -21.31 -4.52
C ALA A 42 -3.50 -22.80 -4.89
N THR A 43 -4.73 -23.31 -4.99
CA THR A 43 -5.02 -24.68 -5.41
C THR A 43 -4.57 -24.91 -6.85
N GLU A 44 -4.92 -24.00 -7.76
CA GLU A 44 -4.50 -24.05 -9.17
C GLU A 44 -2.98 -24.02 -9.33
N THR A 45 -2.30 -23.18 -8.55
CA THR A 45 -0.83 -23.05 -8.58
C THR A 45 -0.10 -24.07 -7.72
N ARG A 46 -0.83 -24.97 -7.03
CA ARG A 46 -0.31 -26.01 -6.12
C ARG A 46 0.61 -25.45 -5.03
N VAL A 47 0.30 -24.25 -4.52
CA VAL A 47 1.02 -23.62 -3.42
C VAL A 47 0.24 -23.88 -2.13
N PRO A 48 0.84 -24.52 -1.10
CA PRO A 48 0.20 -24.64 0.21
C PRO A 48 -0.11 -23.25 0.76
N PHE A 49 -1.38 -22.99 1.11
CA PHE A 49 -1.85 -21.64 1.40
C PHE A 49 -2.71 -21.60 2.67
N GLN A 50 -2.52 -20.53 3.45
CA GLN A 50 -3.33 -20.22 4.63
C GLN A 50 -3.68 -18.73 4.60
N PHE A 51 -4.93 -18.41 4.91
CA PHE A 51 -5.42 -17.04 5.01
C PHE A 51 -6.03 -16.80 6.39
N ALA A 52 -5.62 -15.72 7.05
CA ALA A 52 -6.16 -15.31 8.33
C ALA A 52 -6.50 -13.83 8.32
N VAL A 53 -7.57 -13.46 9.02
CA VAL A 53 -8.00 -12.07 9.17
C VAL A 53 -8.01 -11.73 10.65
N PHE A 54 -7.38 -10.60 11.01
CA PHE A 54 -7.42 -10.05 12.35
C PHE A 54 -7.98 -8.64 12.31
N ASN A 55 -8.83 -8.34 13.29
CA ASN A 55 -9.32 -6.98 13.48
C ASN A 55 -8.23 -6.13 14.12
N LEU A 56 -7.72 -5.14 13.40
CA LEU A 56 -6.67 -4.24 13.86
C LEU A 56 -7.06 -3.49 15.15
N ASP A 57 -8.35 -3.21 15.34
CA ASP A 57 -8.86 -2.39 16.44
C ASP A 57 -9.00 -3.18 17.75
N THR A 58 -9.12 -4.51 17.67
CA THR A 58 -9.37 -5.38 18.84
C THR A 58 -8.36 -6.50 19.02
N MET A 59 -7.43 -6.69 18.07
CA MET A 59 -6.49 -7.81 18.08
C MET A 59 -5.48 -7.69 19.23
N ASN A 60 -5.25 -8.81 19.91
CA ASN A 60 -4.15 -8.94 20.86
C ASN A 60 -2.84 -9.22 20.10
N PRO A 61 -1.83 -8.34 20.18
CA PRO A 61 -0.53 -8.51 19.50
C PRO A 61 0.12 -9.88 19.72
N THR A 62 -0.15 -10.52 20.86
CA THR A 62 0.39 -11.82 21.24
C THR A 62 -0.09 -12.95 20.33
N GLU A 63 -1.35 -12.90 19.87
CA GLU A 63 -1.91 -13.91 18.96
C GLU A 63 -1.19 -13.88 17.61
N LEU A 64 -0.96 -12.68 17.07
CA LEU A 64 -0.25 -12.51 15.80
C LEU A 64 1.22 -12.97 15.91
N LEU A 65 1.86 -12.71 17.05
CA LEU A 65 3.23 -13.16 17.33
C LEU A 65 3.33 -14.69 17.46
N ALA A 66 2.32 -15.34 18.03
CA ALA A 66 2.28 -16.80 18.16
C ALA A 66 2.20 -17.49 16.79
N ILE A 67 1.44 -16.92 15.85
CA ILE A 67 1.24 -17.48 14.51
C ILE A 67 2.47 -17.26 13.61
N ALA A 68 3.21 -16.18 13.89
CA ALA A 68 4.42 -15.78 13.16
C ALA A 68 5.68 -16.61 13.49
N GLY A 69 5.63 -17.46 14.51
CA GLY A 69 6.80 -18.21 15.00
C GLY A 69 7.43 -19.10 13.93
N GLY A 70 8.66 -18.78 13.51
CA GLY A 70 9.45 -19.57 12.56
C GLY A 70 9.27 -19.20 11.09
N ASP A 71 8.35 -18.30 10.74
CA ASP A 71 8.10 -17.89 9.36
C ASP A 71 9.02 -16.74 8.91
N ALA A 72 9.30 -16.67 7.59
CA ALA A 72 9.93 -15.51 6.99
C ALA A 72 8.87 -14.46 6.66
N ILE A 73 8.78 -13.39 7.46
CA ILE A 73 7.70 -12.41 7.36
C ILE A 73 8.07 -11.25 6.45
N ALA A 74 7.16 -10.90 5.54
CA ALA A 74 7.17 -9.65 4.79
C ALA A 74 5.84 -8.91 5.02
N VAL A 75 5.89 -7.61 5.21
CA VAL A 75 4.72 -6.78 5.53
C VAL A 75 4.48 -5.79 4.41
N HIS A 76 3.23 -5.73 3.92
CA HIS A 76 2.78 -4.66 3.03
C HIS A 76 2.00 -3.64 3.85
N LEU A 77 2.53 -2.41 3.95
CA LEU A 77 1.97 -1.34 4.77
C LEU A 77 1.76 -0.08 3.93
N PRO A 78 0.58 0.07 3.28
CA PRO A 78 0.24 1.24 2.49
C PRO A 78 0.21 2.51 3.36
N VAL A 79 0.66 3.64 2.82
CA VAL A 79 0.62 4.91 3.54
C VAL A 79 -0.83 5.37 3.70
N GLY A 80 -1.18 5.80 4.91
CA GLY A 80 -2.52 6.27 5.24
C GLY A 80 -3.57 5.16 5.48
N SER A 81 -3.16 3.88 5.49
CA SER A 81 -4.03 2.75 5.86
C SER A 81 -4.37 2.73 7.35
N VAL A 82 -3.50 3.31 8.18
CA VAL A 82 -3.68 3.42 9.63
C VAL A 82 -3.69 4.89 10.02
N HIS A 83 -4.48 5.25 11.04
CA HIS A 83 -4.50 6.59 11.59
C HIS A 83 -3.12 6.97 12.17
N ALA A 84 -2.64 8.19 11.89
CA ALA A 84 -1.26 8.59 12.18
C ALA A 84 -0.80 8.39 13.65
N PRO A 85 -1.61 8.69 14.68
CA PRO A 85 -1.28 8.38 16.08
C PRO A 85 -1.03 6.90 16.38
N VAL A 86 -1.61 5.99 15.62
CA VAL A 86 -1.49 4.53 15.82
C VAL A 86 -0.28 3.95 15.06
N VAL A 87 0.26 4.70 14.08
CA VAL A 87 1.40 4.27 13.25
C VAL A 87 2.61 3.80 14.08
N PRO A 88 3.07 4.51 15.12
CA PRO A 88 4.20 4.06 15.94
C PRO A 88 3.97 2.68 16.57
N SER A 89 2.76 2.41 17.08
CA SER A 89 2.40 1.11 17.66
C SER A 89 2.41 -0.01 16.63
N ILE A 90 1.94 0.26 15.41
CA ILE A 90 1.98 -0.72 14.30
C ILE A 90 3.41 -1.00 13.87
N LEU A 91 4.24 0.04 13.73
CA LEU A 91 5.65 -0.13 13.39
C LEU A 91 6.39 -0.93 14.46
N HIS A 92 6.09 -0.69 15.74
CA HIS A 92 6.62 -1.50 16.84
C HIS A 92 6.18 -2.96 16.76
N LEU A 93 4.91 -3.24 16.47
CA LEU A 93 4.40 -4.59 16.26
C LEU A 93 5.12 -5.29 15.10
N VAL A 94 5.29 -4.61 13.97
CA VAL A 94 6.00 -5.13 12.79
C VAL A 94 7.43 -5.54 13.13
N ARG A 95 8.13 -4.77 13.98
CA ARG A 95 9.45 -5.15 14.47
C ARG A 95 9.41 -6.38 15.38
N ARG A 96 8.45 -6.44 16.30
CA ARG A 96 8.30 -7.58 17.22
C ARG A 96 8.00 -8.89 16.47
N LEU A 97 7.31 -8.81 15.34
CA LEU A 97 7.09 -9.95 14.45
C LEU A 97 8.40 -10.45 13.81
N GLY A 98 9.47 -9.64 13.78
CA GLY A 98 10.71 -9.99 13.09
C GLY A 98 10.57 -9.89 11.57
N ALA A 99 9.76 -8.96 11.06
CA ALA A 99 9.56 -8.77 9.62
C ALA A 99 10.90 -8.51 8.92
N LYS A 100 11.21 -9.31 7.89
CA LYS A 100 12.46 -9.18 7.11
C LYS A 100 12.40 -8.01 6.12
N LEU A 101 11.18 -7.67 5.67
CA LEU A 101 10.94 -6.63 4.69
C LEU A 101 9.58 -5.97 4.95
N VAL A 102 9.55 -4.66 4.90
CA VAL A 102 8.32 -3.86 4.83
C VAL A 102 8.28 -3.14 3.49
N VAL A 103 7.18 -3.26 2.77
CA VAL A 103 6.94 -2.53 1.52
C VAL A 103 5.79 -1.56 1.75
N SER A 104 6.02 -0.29 1.46
CA SER A 104 5.03 0.77 1.59
C SER A 104 4.76 1.43 0.26
N VAL A 105 3.46 1.63 0.00
CA VAL A 105 2.96 2.34 -1.19
C VAL A 105 2.33 3.65 -0.75
N ASP A 106 2.88 4.75 -1.23
CA ASP A 106 2.37 6.10 -1.03
C ASP A 106 1.72 6.59 -2.33
N ARG A 107 0.44 6.96 -2.30
CA ARG A 107 -0.30 7.45 -3.48
C ARG A 107 -0.14 8.97 -3.70
N SER A 108 0.90 9.57 -3.14
CA SER A 108 1.35 10.96 -3.34
C SER A 108 0.31 12.05 -3.03
N CYS A 109 -0.82 11.67 -2.45
CA CYS A 109 -1.95 12.56 -2.18
C CYS A 109 -1.97 13.10 -0.76
N ASP A 110 -1.25 12.47 0.18
CA ASP A 110 -1.26 12.87 1.59
C ASP A 110 0.12 13.37 2.02
N ARG A 111 0.24 14.70 2.13
CA ARG A 111 1.46 15.40 2.55
C ARG A 111 1.19 16.16 3.84
N SER A 112 0.98 15.40 4.91
CA SER A 112 0.51 15.93 6.19
C SER A 112 1.44 16.98 6.82
N GLU A 113 2.70 17.02 6.39
CA GLU A 113 3.69 18.02 6.76
C GLU A 113 3.39 19.43 6.19
N LEU A 114 2.56 19.54 5.14
CA LEU A 114 2.26 20.81 4.48
C LEU A 114 1.17 21.61 5.23
N PRO A 115 1.20 22.96 5.15
CA PRO A 115 0.08 23.80 5.56
C PRO A 115 -1.22 23.41 4.84
N PHE A 116 -2.38 23.67 5.46
CA PHE A 116 -3.69 23.21 4.96
C PHE A 116 -3.91 23.53 3.47
N ALA A 117 -3.70 24.77 3.04
CA ALA A 117 -3.92 25.18 1.66
C ALA A 117 -2.98 24.47 0.67
N ALA A 118 -1.70 24.32 1.03
CA ALA A 118 -0.71 23.62 0.20
C ALA A 118 -0.99 22.11 0.11
N HIS A 119 -1.43 21.51 1.22
CA HIS A 119 -1.87 20.11 1.26
C HIS A 119 -3.07 19.87 0.34
N LEU A 120 -4.09 20.74 0.41
CA LEU A 120 -5.26 20.64 -0.46
C LEU A 120 -4.88 20.80 -1.94
N LEU A 121 -4.03 21.77 -2.28
CA LEU A 121 -3.57 21.96 -3.65
C LEU A 121 -2.83 20.73 -4.17
N GLN A 122 -1.93 20.14 -3.37
CA GLN A 122 -1.20 18.92 -3.71
C GLN A 122 -2.15 17.73 -3.93
N ALA A 123 -3.14 17.57 -3.05
CA ALA A 123 -4.13 16.50 -3.15
C ALA A 123 -4.99 16.63 -4.42
N LEU A 124 -5.40 17.86 -4.75
CA LEU A 124 -6.14 18.17 -5.98
C LEU A 124 -5.27 17.89 -7.21
N GLN A 125 -4.03 18.37 -7.24
CA GLN A 125 -3.08 18.12 -8.34
C GLN A 125 -2.87 16.62 -8.57
N SER A 126 -2.70 15.83 -7.51
CA SER A 126 -2.61 14.35 -7.61
C SER A 126 -3.88 13.74 -8.23
N CYS A 127 -5.06 14.27 -7.92
CA CYS A 127 -6.31 13.79 -8.53
C CYS A 127 -6.42 14.20 -10.00
N VAL A 128 -6.01 15.41 -10.37
CA VAL A 128 -5.99 15.87 -11.77
C VAL A 128 -5.09 14.95 -12.61
N PHE A 129 -3.85 14.68 -12.17
CA PHE A 129 -2.97 13.78 -12.92
C PHE A 129 -3.54 12.36 -13.07
N LEU A 130 -4.26 11.88 -12.06
CA LEU A 130 -4.92 10.57 -12.15
C LEU A 130 -6.06 10.60 -13.18
N LEU A 131 -6.91 11.63 -13.16
CA LEU A 131 -8.02 11.80 -14.09
C LEU A 131 -7.53 11.95 -15.54
N GLU A 132 -6.54 12.82 -15.77
CA GLU A 132 -5.91 12.98 -17.09
C GLU A 132 -5.35 11.65 -17.61
N SER A 133 -4.81 10.80 -16.72
CA SER A 133 -4.31 9.48 -17.10
C SER A 133 -5.43 8.52 -17.49
N LEU A 134 -6.61 8.61 -16.86
CA LEU A 134 -7.78 7.80 -17.20
C LEU A 134 -8.38 8.22 -18.54
N ASP A 135 -8.47 9.54 -18.77
CA ASP A 135 -8.94 10.12 -20.02
C ASP A 135 -8.03 9.73 -21.18
N ALA A 136 -6.71 9.81 -20.99
CA ALA A 136 -5.76 9.45 -22.04
C ALA A 136 -5.86 7.98 -22.45
N VAL A 137 -6.10 7.07 -21.49
CA VAL A 137 -6.30 5.63 -21.75
C VAL A 137 -7.60 5.36 -22.53
N GLY A 138 -8.51 6.33 -22.63
CA GLY A 138 -9.81 6.14 -23.26
C GLY A 138 -10.74 5.28 -22.41
N THR A 139 -10.68 5.46 -21.09
CA THR A 139 -11.56 4.74 -20.16
C THR A 139 -13.02 5.02 -20.50
N ASP A 140 -13.84 3.97 -20.58
CA ASP A 140 -15.29 4.10 -20.80
C ASP A 140 -15.91 5.10 -19.80
N SER A 141 -16.79 5.97 -20.29
CA SER A 141 -17.35 7.08 -19.49
C SER A 141 -18.08 6.60 -18.24
N ASN A 142 -18.78 5.46 -18.31
CA ASN A 142 -19.47 4.89 -17.15
C ASN A 142 -18.46 4.28 -16.15
N VAL A 143 -17.38 3.67 -16.63
CA VAL A 143 -16.27 3.23 -15.76
C VAL A 143 -15.57 4.42 -15.11
N ALA A 144 -15.25 5.46 -15.89
CA ALA A 144 -14.63 6.70 -15.40
C ALA A 144 -15.49 7.36 -14.32
N GLY A 145 -16.79 7.51 -14.55
CA GLY A 145 -17.73 8.07 -13.56
C GLY A 145 -17.81 7.23 -12.27
N LYS A 146 -17.67 5.91 -12.36
CA LYS A 146 -17.57 5.05 -11.15
C LYS A 146 -16.26 5.26 -10.41
N ILE A 147 -15.13 5.37 -11.12
CA ILE A 147 -13.83 5.66 -10.50
C ILE A 147 -13.87 7.02 -9.80
N GLU A 148 -14.40 8.04 -10.46
CA GLU A 148 -14.57 9.37 -9.88
C GLU A 148 -15.40 9.33 -8.60
N ARG A 149 -16.60 8.72 -8.67
CA ARG A 149 -17.55 8.71 -7.56
C ARG A 149 -17.13 7.83 -6.39
N PHE A 150 -16.56 6.65 -6.65
CA PHE A 150 -16.31 5.65 -5.62
C PHE A 150 -14.85 5.54 -5.20
N LEU A 151 -13.90 6.10 -5.96
CA LEU A 151 -12.48 6.11 -5.59
C LEU A 151 -11.97 7.53 -5.32
N ILE A 152 -12.16 8.46 -6.26
CA ILE A 152 -11.53 9.79 -6.20
C ILE A 152 -12.25 10.69 -5.19
N GLN A 153 -13.57 10.80 -5.28
CA GLN A 153 -14.36 11.65 -4.37
C GLN A 153 -14.18 11.26 -2.89
N PRO A 154 -14.28 9.97 -2.48
CA PRO A 154 -14.04 9.58 -1.09
C PRO A 154 -12.59 9.86 -0.64
N ARG A 155 -11.62 9.71 -1.56
CA ARG A 155 -10.21 10.03 -1.28
C ARG A 155 -10.02 11.51 -0.99
N ILE A 156 -10.59 12.40 -1.80
CA ILE A 156 -10.55 13.86 -1.59
C ILE A 156 -11.23 14.20 -0.26
N GLN A 157 -12.44 13.70 -0.03
CA GLN A 157 -13.18 13.96 1.21
C GLN A 157 -12.38 13.52 2.45
N SER A 158 -11.82 12.31 2.42
CA SER A 158 -10.99 11.77 3.50
C SER A 158 -9.75 12.64 3.74
N CYS A 159 -9.07 13.06 2.66
CA CYS A 159 -7.91 13.94 2.72
C CYS A 159 -8.23 15.28 3.41
N VAL A 160 -9.30 15.95 2.99
CA VAL A 160 -9.73 17.24 3.57
C VAL A 160 -10.15 17.09 5.02
N VAL A 161 -10.99 16.10 5.34
CA VAL A 161 -11.50 15.89 6.71
C VAL A 161 -10.37 15.53 7.66
N LYS A 162 -9.47 14.62 7.27
CA LYS A 162 -8.30 14.24 8.09
C LYS A 162 -7.41 15.45 8.34
N ARG A 163 -7.12 16.25 7.31
CA ARG A 163 -6.26 17.43 7.46
C ARG A 163 -6.89 18.51 8.34
N TYR A 164 -8.18 18.75 8.19
CA TYR A 164 -8.93 19.69 9.02
C TYR A 164 -8.90 19.27 10.50
N ARG A 165 -9.18 17.98 10.79
CA ARG A 165 -9.12 17.45 12.16
C ARG A 165 -7.71 17.55 12.76
N ALA A 166 -6.69 17.17 11.99
CA ALA A 166 -5.30 17.29 12.43
C ALA A 166 -4.90 18.76 12.71
N ALA A 167 -5.34 19.69 11.86
CA ALA A 167 -5.12 21.13 12.09
C ALA A 167 -5.79 21.60 13.39
N ALA A 168 -7.04 21.19 13.63
CA ALA A 168 -7.79 21.55 14.83
C ALA A 168 -7.19 20.95 16.12
N ALA A 169 -6.61 19.75 16.04
CA ALA A 169 -5.92 19.10 17.15
C ALA A 169 -4.49 19.65 17.40
N GLY A 170 -3.95 20.46 16.49
CA GLY A 170 -2.55 20.91 16.54
C GLY A 170 -1.55 19.81 16.17
N ASP A 171 -2.02 18.72 15.55
CA ASP A 171 -1.20 17.57 15.21
C ASP A 171 -0.25 17.90 14.05
N LYS A 172 1.05 17.75 14.30
CA LYS A 172 2.09 17.80 13.27
C LYS A 172 2.61 16.38 13.05
N THR A 173 2.06 15.69 12.08
CA THR A 173 2.52 14.36 11.71
C THR A 173 3.72 14.47 10.78
N PRO A 174 4.89 13.94 11.18
CA PRO A 174 6.06 13.97 10.31
C PRO A 174 5.84 13.11 9.06
N PRO A 175 6.62 13.32 7.98
CA PRO A 175 6.50 12.54 6.77
C PRO A 175 6.59 11.03 7.04
N TRP A 176 5.84 10.22 6.29
CA TRP A 176 5.80 8.76 6.43
C TRP A 176 7.19 8.13 6.54
N ARG A 177 8.09 8.50 5.62
CA ARG A 177 9.47 8.00 5.58
C ARG A 177 10.24 8.31 6.87
N THR A 178 10.00 9.48 7.46
CA THR A 178 10.60 9.89 8.73
C THR A 178 10.04 9.06 9.89
N MET A 179 8.72 8.82 9.94
CA MET A 179 8.13 7.96 10.97
C MET A 179 8.69 6.54 10.93
N VAL A 180 8.80 5.96 9.73
CA VAL A 180 9.34 4.62 9.54
C VAL A 180 10.83 4.56 9.94
N ALA A 181 11.63 5.53 9.51
CA ALA A 181 13.04 5.62 9.90
C ALA A 181 13.22 5.79 11.42
N SER A 182 12.42 6.65 12.06
CA SER A 182 12.45 6.87 13.51
C SER A 182 12.02 5.64 14.32
N ALA A 183 11.24 4.74 13.73
CA ALA A 183 10.96 3.43 14.31
C ALA A 183 12.11 2.41 14.09
N GLY A 184 13.26 2.86 13.60
CA GLY A 184 14.48 2.07 13.44
C GLY A 184 14.52 1.22 12.17
N PHE A 185 13.64 1.46 11.20
CA PHE A 185 13.67 0.76 9.92
C PHE A 185 14.69 1.42 8.98
N VAL A 186 15.40 0.61 8.22
CA VAL A 186 16.44 1.07 7.29
C VAL A 186 15.91 0.99 5.86
N PRO A 187 15.98 2.07 5.05
CA PRO A 187 15.52 2.04 3.67
C PRO A 187 16.34 1.07 2.82
N VAL A 188 15.66 0.33 1.96
CA VAL A 188 16.24 -0.63 1.01
C VAL A 188 16.06 -0.08 -0.40
N GLN A 189 17.14 -0.14 -1.19
CA GLN A 189 17.11 0.26 -2.59
C GLN A 189 16.22 -0.67 -3.39
N ALA A 190 15.30 -0.11 -4.19
CA ALA A 190 14.59 -0.88 -5.20
C ALA A 190 15.59 -1.64 -6.11
N SER A 191 15.31 -2.92 -6.34
CA SER A 191 16.15 -3.76 -7.20
C SER A 191 15.99 -3.35 -8.67
N SER A 192 17.05 -3.54 -9.45
CA SER A 192 16.99 -3.38 -10.91
C SER A 192 15.94 -4.29 -11.54
N PHE A 193 15.69 -5.46 -10.94
CA PHE A 193 14.63 -6.37 -11.37
C PHE A 193 13.23 -5.77 -11.17
N ALA A 194 12.96 -5.13 -10.03
CA ALA A 194 11.67 -4.48 -9.78
C ALA A 194 11.45 -3.29 -10.72
N GLU A 195 12.52 -2.53 -11.00
CA GLU A 195 12.52 -1.44 -11.98
C GLU A 195 12.21 -1.95 -13.40
N ALA A 196 12.91 -2.99 -13.85
CA ALA A 196 12.67 -3.61 -15.16
C ALA A 196 11.26 -4.21 -15.29
N GLN A 197 10.70 -4.79 -14.23
CA GLN A 197 9.31 -5.24 -14.21
C GLN A 197 8.34 -4.07 -14.36
N ALA A 198 8.56 -2.97 -13.64
CA ALA A 198 7.72 -1.78 -13.73
C ALA A 198 7.77 -1.17 -15.14
N GLU A 199 8.95 -1.05 -15.75
CA GLU A 199 9.11 -0.60 -17.13
C GLU A 199 8.43 -1.54 -18.14
N SER A 200 8.53 -2.86 -17.94
CA SER A 200 7.88 -3.85 -18.79
C SER A 200 6.35 -3.74 -18.75
N LEU A 201 5.79 -3.45 -17.57
CA LEU A 201 4.35 -3.16 -17.43
C LEU A 201 3.97 -1.89 -18.19
N LEU A 202 4.76 -0.82 -18.11
CA LEU A 202 4.49 0.42 -18.83
C LEU A 202 4.51 0.25 -20.36
N LYS A 203 5.40 -0.61 -20.89
CA LYS A 203 5.43 -0.92 -22.34
C LYS A 203 4.15 -1.59 -22.86
N LYS A 204 3.35 -2.18 -21.96
CA LYS A 204 2.06 -2.81 -22.31
C LYS A 204 0.89 -1.83 -22.25
N VAL A 205 1.08 -0.64 -21.69
CA VAL A 205 0.04 0.39 -21.63
C VAL A 205 -0.03 1.09 -22.99
N PRO A 206 -1.21 1.19 -23.63
CA PRO A 206 -1.34 1.67 -25.01
C PRO A 206 -1.09 3.18 -25.16
N VAL A 207 -0.86 3.90 -24.06
CA VAL A 207 -0.71 5.36 -24.05
C VAL A 207 0.67 5.79 -23.57
N ARG A 208 1.14 6.90 -24.17
CA ARG A 208 2.34 7.60 -23.71
C ARG A 208 1.97 8.53 -22.57
N GLY A 209 2.87 8.70 -21.61
CA GLY A 209 2.70 9.61 -20.48
C GLY A 209 3.05 8.97 -19.14
N PHE A 210 2.89 7.65 -19.01
CA PHE A 210 3.40 6.94 -17.85
C PHE A 210 4.92 6.79 -17.90
N ARG A 211 5.58 7.03 -16.77
CA ARG A 211 6.99 6.69 -16.56
C ARG A 211 7.23 6.20 -15.15
N VAL A 212 8.28 5.40 -14.98
CA VAL A 212 8.80 4.99 -13.67
C VAL A 212 10.15 5.64 -13.48
N GLU A 213 10.38 6.22 -12.30
CA GLU A 213 11.62 6.85 -11.91
C GLU A 213 12.15 6.18 -10.64
N LYS A 214 13.44 5.84 -10.62
CA LYS A 214 14.13 5.46 -9.39
C LYS A 214 14.62 6.70 -8.66
N ARG A 215 14.03 6.96 -7.48
CA ARG A 215 14.34 8.17 -6.70
C ARG A 215 14.60 7.84 -5.24
N ALA A 216 15.83 8.12 -4.80
CA ALA A 216 16.27 7.93 -3.41
C ALA A 216 15.92 6.54 -2.83
N GLY A 217 16.15 5.48 -3.63
CA GLY A 217 15.84 4.09 -3.31
C GLY A 217 14.40 3.64 -3.51
N SER A 218 13.51 4.54 -3.92
CA SER A 218 12.09 4.29 -4.20
C SER A 218 11.85 4.10 -5.70
N LEU A 219 10.78 3.40 -6.07
CA LEU A 219 10.23 3.46 -7.43
C LEU A 219 9.02 4.40 -7.44
N VAL A 220 9.01 5.38 -8.34
CA VAL A 220 7.95 6.39 -8.43
C VAL A 220 7.27 6.26 -9.78
N LEU A 221 5.95 6.06 -9.76
CA LEU A 221 5.11 6.06 -10.94
C LEU A 221 4.60 7.47 -11.19
N HIS A 222 4.80 7.96 -12.41
CA HIS A 222 4.33 9.26 -12.85
C HIS A 222 3.34 9.15 -13.99
N TRP A 223 2.46 10.14 -14.07
CA TRP A 223 1.76 10.53 -15.29
C TRP A 223 2.27 11.91 -15.71
N GLN A 224 2.84 12.02 -16.91
CA GLN A 224 3.47 13.25 -17.39
C GLN A 224 4.50 13.76 -16.37
N ARG A 225 4.26 14.93 -15.75
CA ARG A 225 5.13 15.50 -14.72
C ARG A 225 4.63 15.21 -13.29
N GLY A 226 3.43 14.65 -13.15
CA GLY A 226 2.78 14.38 -11.88
C GLY A 226 3.15 13.03 -11.28
N GLU A 227 3.33 12.98 -9.96
CA GLU A 227 3.49 11.73 -9.21
C GLU A 227 2.13 11.11 -8.91
N LEU A 228 1.97 9.82 -9.26
CA LEU A 228 0.77 9.06 -8.96
C LEU A 228 0.96 8.15 -7.74
N ALA A 229 2.11 7.48 -7.66
CA ALA A 229 2.43 6.59 -6.56
C ALA A 229 3.95 6.45 -6.39
N SER A 230 4.39 6.16 -5.17
CA SER A 230 5.75 5.75 -4.88
C SER A 230 5.77 4.48 -4.03
N VAL A 231 6.74 3.62 -4.29
CA VAL A 231 6.95 2.36 -3.57
C VAL A 231 8.30 2.43 -2.89
N THR A 232 8.31 2.21 -1.57
CA THR A 232 9.50 2.17 -0.74
C THR A 232 9.60 0.82 -0.04
N ALA A 233 10.83 0.33 0.14
CA ALA A 233 11.12 -0.89 0.86
C ALA A 233 12.00 -0.58 2.08
N TRP A 234 11.79 -1.33 3.17
CA TRP A 234 12.44 -1.09 4.45
C TRP A 234 12.80 -2.41 5.13
N ARG A 235 13.93 -2.45 5.84
CA ARG A 235 14.37 -3.58 6.66
C ARG A 235 14.21 -3.22 8.14
N CYS A 236 13.72 -4.16 8.96
CA CYS A 236 13.66 -4.03 10.42
C CYS A 236 15.04 -4.08 11.07
#